data_AF-A0A7S9WF38-F1
#
_entry.id   AF-A0A7S9WF38-F1
#
_cell.length_a   1.000
_cell.length_b   1.000
_cell.length_c   1.000
_cell.angle_alpha   90.00
_cell.angle_beta   90.00
_cell.angle_gamma   90.00
#
_symmetry.space_group_name_H-M   'P 1'
#
loop_
_entity.id
_entity.type
_entity.pdbx_description
1 polymer ?
#
loop_
_entity_poly.entity_id
_entity_poly.type
_entity_poly.pdbx_seq_one_letter_code
_entity_poly.pdbx_strand_id
1 'polypeptide(L)'
;MTMSLNEDTSHYITRHVTYRLPVIGRIAREVVEGEVDNSFALIIMVVSAVASAILIWGFPALIISALGATALMFLTLLRITFG
;
A
#
# COMPACT_ATOMS: atom_id res chain seq x y z
N MET A 1 31.17 -34.99 -19.09
CA MET A 1 31.60 -33.58 -18.93
C MET A 1 30.68 -32.72 -19.80
N THR A 2 29.48 -32.44 -19.31
CA THR A 2 28.48 -31.58 -19.97
C THR A 2 27.90 -30.66 -18.91
N MET A 3 28.43 -29.43 -18.92
CA MET A 3 28.00 -28.21 -18.27
C MET A 3 26.58 -28.20 -17.67
N SER A 4 26.52 -28.11 -16.34
CA SER A 4 25.36 -27.67 -15.55
C SER A 4 25.24 -26.14 -15.58
N LEU A 5 24.84 -25.56 -16.72
CA LEU A 5 24.72 -24.11 -16.88
C LEU A 5 23.27 -23.63 -17.01
N ASN A 6 22.36 -24.05 -16.14
CA ASN A 6 21.04 -23.41 -16.12
C ASN A 6 20.25 -23.62 -14.83
N GLU A 7 20.81 -23.29 -13.67
CA GLU A 7 20.06 -23.51 -12.41
C GLU A 7 20.31 -22.48 -11.31
N ASP A 8 20.75 -21.25 -11.63
CA ASP A 8 21.01 -20.28 -10.55
C ASP A 8 20.87 -18.79 -10.94
N THR A 9 19.84 -18.44 -11.72
CA THR A 9 19.59 -17.01 -12.07
C THR A 9 18.18 -16.52 -11.74
N SER A 10 17.29 -17.37 -11.20
CA SER A 10 15.90 -16.98 -10.97
C SER A 10 15.61 -16.42 -9.57
N HIS A 11 16.48 -16.61 -8.57
CA HIS A 11 16.12 -16.33 -7.17
C HIS A 11 16.52 -14.94 -6.63
N TYR A 12 17.23 -14.11 -7.40
CA TYR A 12 17.80 -12.84 -6.91
C TYR A 12 17.06 -11.57 -7.39
N ILE A 13 16.12 -11.68 -8.34
CA ILE A 13 15.49 -10.51 -8.99
C ILE A 13 14.26 -9.99 -8.22
N THR A 14 13.68 -10.74 -7.29
CA THR A 14 12.34 -10.38 -6.74
C THR A 14 12.37 -9.44 -5.52
N ARG A 15 13.53 -9.22 -4.88
CA ARG A 15 13.59 -8.44 -3.61
C ARG A 15 13.65 -6.91 -3.79
N HIS A 16 13.94 -6.39 -4.98
CA HIS A 16 14.28 -4.97 -5.17
C HIS A 16 13.14 -4.10 -5.72
N VAL A 17 12.01 -4.68 -6.11
CA VAL A 17 10.89 -3.91 -6.69
C VAL A 17 9.92 -3.43 -5.60
N THR A 18 9.75 -4.19 -4.52
CA THR A 18 8.81 -3.83 -3.44
C THR A 18 9.31 -2.69 -2.54
N TYR A 19 10.63 -2.46 -2.45
CA TYR A 19 11.23 -1.37 -1.64
C TYR A 19 11.52 -0.07 -2.41
N ARG A 20 11.07 0.05 -3.67
CA ARG A 20 11.33 1.23 -4.53
C ARG A 20 10.22 2.27 -4.55
N LEU A 21 9.19 2.15 -3.71
CA LEU A 21 8.20 3.20 -3.50
C LEU A 21 8.64 4.04 -2.28
N PRO A 22 9.41 5.14 -2.46
CA PRO A 22 10.04 5.86 -1.35
C PRO A 22 9.03 6.42 -0.34
N VAL A 23 7.81 6.70 -0.78
CA VAL A 23 6.76 7.27 0.09
C VAL A 23 6.00 6.14 0.80
N ILE A 24 5.48 5.15 0.07
CA ILE A 24 4.69 4.06 0.66
C ILE A 24 5.57 3.13 1.49
N GLY A 25 6.79 2.82 1.05
CA GLY A 25 7.73 1.97 1.77
C GLY A 25 8.24 2.60 3.07
N ARG A 26 8.37 3.93 3.13
CA ARG A 26 8.72 4.65 4.35
C ARG A 26 7.57 4.65 5.35
N ILE A 27 6.36 4.96 4.89
CA ILE A 27 5.15 4.92 5.74
C ILE A 27 4.91 3.50 6.26
N ALA A 28 5.02 2.49 5.40
CA ALA A 28 4.87 1.09 5.80
C ALA A 28 5.93 0.67 6.83
N ARG A 29 7.18 1.11 6.66
CA ARG A 29 8.24 0.85 7.62
C ARG A 29 7.96 1.52 8.97
N GLU A 30 7.55 2.78 8.97
CA GLU A 30 7.19 3.50 10.20
C GLU A 30 5.98 2.84 10.90
N VAL A 31 4.99 2.35 10.16
CA VAL A 31 3.80 1.69 10.73
C VAL A 31 4.12 0.31 11.31
N VAL A 32 5.04 -0.44 10.70
CA VAL A 32 5.41 -1.79 11.12
C VAL A 32 6.47 -1.79 12.22
N GLU A 33 7.43 -0.86 12.18
CA GLU A 33 8.54 -0.78 13.14
C GLU A 33 8.28 0.25 14.26
N GLY A 34 7.31 1.15 14.11
CA GLY A 34 6.99 2.20 15.08
C GLY A 34 6.04 1.76 16.20
N GLU A 35 5.96 2.56 17.26
CA GLU A 35 5.02 2.37 18.38
C GLU A 35 3.57 2.37 17.89
N VAL A 36 2.66 1.76 18.68
CA VAL A 36 1.23 1.57 18.34
C VAL A 36 0.56 2.89 17.89
N ASP A 37 0.99 4.02 18.45
CA ASP A 37 0.50 5.35 18.10
C ASP A 37 0.74 5.73 16.63
N ASN A 38 1.77 5.18 15.99
CA ASN A 38 2.08 5.50 14.61
C ASN A 38 1.04 4.93 13.62
N SER A 39 0.42 3.79 13.96
CA SER A 39 -0.70 3.24 13.17
C SER A 39 -1.94 4.15 13.25
N PHE A 40 -2.23 4.70 14.42
CA PHE A 40 -3.33 5.66 14.59
C PHE A 40 -3.04 6.98 13.86
N ALA A 41 -1.80 7.46 13.92
CA ALA A 41 -1.36 8.64 13.20
C ALA A 41 -1.55 8.51 11.68
N LEU A 42 -1.30 7.33 11.11
CA LEU A 42 -1.56 7.08 9.69
C LEU A 42 -3.04 7.21 9.34
N ILE A 43 -3.92 6.60 10.13
CA ILE A 43 -5.38 6.69 9.89
C ILE A 43 -5.83 8.15 9.93
N ILE A 44 -5.38 8.90 10.93
CA ILE A 44 -5.68 10.33 11.06
C ILE A 44 -5.16 11.08 9.83
N MET A 45 -3.92 10.84 9.39
CA MET A 45 -3.33 11.47 8.22
C MET A 45 -4.16 11.22 6.94
N VAL A 46 -4.60 9.98 6.72
CA VAL A 46 -5.43 9.62 5.55
C VAL A 46 -6.79 10.34 5.62
N VAL A 47 -7.44 10.32 6.78
CA VAL A 47 -8.73 11.00 6.97
C VAL A 47 -8.59 12.51 6.76
N SER A 48 -7.54 13.12 7.30
CA SER A 48 -7.24 14.54 7.09
C SER A 48 -6.98 14.85 5.63
N ALA A 49 -6.23 14.02 4.90
CA ALA A 49 -5.98 14.22 3.47
C ALA A 49 -7.28 14.18 2.64
N VAL A 50 -8.19 13.26 2.96
CA VAL A 50 -9.51 13.18 2.32
C VAL A 50 -10.34 14.43 2.64
N ALA A 51 -10.37 14.86 3.91
CA ALA A 51 -11.06 16.08 4.31
C ALA A 51 -10.53 17.32 3.56
N SER A 52 -9.20 17.47 3.47
CA SER A 52 -8.58 18.55 2.69
C SER A 52 -8.93 18.47 1.20
N ALA A 53 -8.96 17.27 0.61
CA ALA A 53 -9.35 17.09 -0.79
C ALA A 53 -10.81 17.53 -1.02
N ILE A 54 -11.71 17.20 -0.09
CA ILE A 54 -13.11 17.63 -0.15
C ILE A 54 -13.22 19.16 -0.03
N LEU A 55 -12.44 19.80 0.83
CA LEU A 55 -12.46 21.26 0.97
C LEU A 55 -11.94 21.99 -0.28
N ILE A 56 -10.93 21.42 -0.96
CA ILE A 56 -10.33 22.06 -2.15
C ILE A 56 -11.18 21.83 -3.41
N TRP A 57 -11.71 20.62 -3.60
CA TRP A 57 -12.36 20.22 -4.85
C TRP A 57 -13.88 20.01 -4.72
N GLY A 58 -14.42 19.88 -3.51
CA GLY A 58 -15.85 19.69 -3.25
C GLY A 58 -16.36 18.30 -3.63
N PHE A 59 -17.46 18.28 -4.38
CA PHE A 59 -18.17 17.06 -4.80
C PHE A 59 -17.32 16.03 -5.57
N PRO A 60 -16.46 16.40 -6.55
CA PRO A 60 -15.61 15.42 -7.23
C PRO A 60 -14.66 14.66 -6.29
N ALA A 61 -14.11 15.33 -5.26
CA ALA A 61 -13.27 14.64 -4.28
C ALA A 61 -14.05 13.64 -3.42
N LEU A 62 -15.33 13.91 -3.13
CA LEU A 62 -16.21 12.95 -2.45
C LEU A 62 -16.41 11.69 -3.31
N ILE A 63 -16.69 11.85 -4.61
CA ILE A 63 -16.89 10.71 -5.52
C ILE A 63 -15.63 9.85 -5.57
N ILE A 64 -14.46 10.46 -5.79
CA ILE A 64 -13.20 9.72 -5.89
C ILE A 64 -12.88 9.00 -4.58
N SER A 65 -13.07 9.66 -3.44
CA SER A 65 -12.84 9.06 -2.12
C SER A 65 -13.78 7.88 -1.86
N ALA A 66 -15.07 8.01 -2.22
CA ALA A 66 -16.05 6.94 -2.10
C ALA A 66 -15.73 5.73 -2.99
N LEU A 67 -15.30 5.98 -4.24
CA LEU A 67 -14.85 4.93 -5.15
C LEU A 67 -13.60 4.22 -4.61
N GLY A 68 -12.64 4.98 -4.08
CA GLY A 68 -11.44 4.43 -3.43
C GLY A 68 -11.77 3.54 -2.24
N ALA A 69 -12.67 4.00 -1.35
CA ALA A 69 -13.13 3.21 -0.20
C ALA A 69 -13.88 1.93 -0.63
N THR A 70 -14.67 2.01 -1.71
CA THR A 70 -15.37 0.86 -2.27
C THR A 70 -14.38 -0.18 -2.82
N ALA A 71 -13.37 0.26 -3.57
CA ALA A 71 -12.30 -0.63 -4.05
C ALA A 71 -11.54 -1.28 -2.89
N LEU A 72 -11.22 -0.52 -1.83
CA LEU A 72 -10.61 -1.05 -0.61
C LEU A 72 -11.49 -2.13 0.06
N MET A 73 -12.80 -1.92 0.12
CA MET A 73 -13.73 -2.91 0.67
C MET A 73 -13.74 -4.18 -0.18
N PHE A 74 -13.81 -4.07 -1.50
CA PHE A 74 -13.71 -5.23 -2.40
C PHE A 74 -12.40 -5.98 -2.21
N LEU A 75 -11.26 -5.30 -2.13
CA LEU A 75 -9.97 -5.93 -1.85
C LEU A 75 -9.98 -6.65 -0.51
N THR A 76 -10.59 -6.05 0.52
CA THR A 76 -10.72 -6.67 1.84
C THR A 76 -11.56 -7.95 1.76
N LEU A 77 -12.69 -7.89 1.08
CA LEU A 77 -13.57 -9.05 0.88
C LEU A 77 -12.88 -10.15 0.06
N LEU A 78 -12.19 -9.80 -1.02
CA LEU A 78 -11.41 -10.74 -1.82
C LEU A 78 -10.32 -11.38 -0.99
N ARG A 79 -9.60 -10.61 -0.17
CA ARG A 79 -8.56 -11.13 0.73
C ARG A 79 -9.15 -12.14 1.72
N ILE A 80 -10.30 -11.83 2.34
CA ILE A 80 -11.00 -12.76 3.23
C ILE A 80 -11.46 -14.02 2.48
N THR A 81 -11.92 -13.86 1.23
CA THR A 81 -12.40 -14.99 0.40
C THR A 81 -11.27 -15.92 -0.01
N PHE A 82 -10.08 -15.39 -0.31
CA PHE A 82 -8.92 -16.18 -0.73
C PHE A 82 -8.10 -16.77 0.43
N GLY A 83 -8.24 -16.25 1.66
CA GLY A 83 -7.53 -16.71 2.87
C GLY A 83 -6.28 -15.92 3.17
#